data_AF-A0A928QA86-F1
#
_entry.id   AF-A0A928QA86-F1
#
_cell.length_a   1.000
_cell.length_b   1.000
_cell.length_c   1.000
_cell.angle_alpha   90.00
_cell.angle_beta   90.00
_cell.angle_gamma   90.00
#
_symmetry.space_group_name_H-M   'P 1'
#
loop_
_entity.id
_entity.type
_entity.pdbx_description
1 polymer ?
#
loop_
_entity_poly.entity_id
_entity_poly.type
_entity_poly.pdbx_seq_one_letter_code
_entity_poly.pdbx_strand_id
1 'polypeptide(L)'
;MKKYKNCLNGIFKMAVDNDYCAKNPCENIKLVSAVTEDQKQTYTPREAYLVIRYARTHKDGLGIMLMLEYGLRKGELLGLKIEDIDFENQILHIERSVSDVKNKNSGKIEVKIKPPKNRQSNREIPLKKLQLNV
;
A
#
# COMPACT_ATOMS: atom_id res chain seq x y z
N MET A 1 2.30 19.41 -11.13
CA MET A 1 1.54 20.61 -10.69
C MET A 1 0.85 20.43 -9.33
N LYS A 2 -0.12 19.51 -9.15
CA LYS A 2 -0.85 19.33 -7.86
C LYS A 2 0.06 19.12 -6.62
N LYS A 3 1.14 18.34 -6.76
CA LYS A 3 2.12 18.12 -5.67
C LYS A 3 2.79 19.41 -5.17
N TYR A 4 3.19 20.29 -6.09
CA TYR A 4 3.81 21.57 -5.73
C TYR A 4 2.82 22.51 -5.06
N LYS A 5 1.58 22.61 -5.58
CA LYS A 5 0.51 23.36 -4.90
C LYS A 5 0.32 22.87 -3.46
N ASN A 6 0.20 21.56 -3.26
CA ASN A 6 -0.03 21.01 -1.92
C ASN A 6 1.15 21.31 -0.97
N CYS A 7 2.39 21.22 -1.47
CA CYS A 7 3.58 21.56 -0.69
C CYS A 7 3.61 23.05 -0.30
N LEU A 8 3.46 23.94 -1.30
CA LEU A 8 3.46 25.39 -1.08
C LEU A 8 2.31 25.83 -0.18
N ASN A 9 1.12 25.25 -0.36
CA ASN A 9 -0.02 25.51 0.50
C ASN A 9 0.26 25.12 1.96
N GLY A 10 0.94 24.00 2.20
CA GLY A 10 1.36 23.60 3.55
C GLY A 10 2.40 24.55 4.15
N ILE A 11 3.40 24.97 3.36
CA ILE A 11 4.43 25.93 3.78
C ILE A 11 3.80 27.26 4.16
N PHE A 12 2.97 27.84 3.29
CA PHE A 12 2.34 29.13 3.55
C PHE A 12 1.28 29.07 4.65
N LYS A 13 0.59 27.93 4.81
CA LYS A 13 -0.29 27.74 5.96
C LYS A 13 0.48 27.79 7.27
N MET A 14 1.61 27.06 7.36
CA MET A 14 2.50 27.13 8.53
C MET A 14 3.05 28.55 8.76
N ALA A 15 3.40 29.27 7.68
CA ALA A 15 3.89 30.64 7.78
C ALA A 15 2.82 31.61 8.31
N VAL A 16 1.55 31.45 7.93
CA VAL A 16 0.43 32.22 8.49
C VAL A 16 0.21 31.86 9.96
N ASP A 17 0.19 30.57 10.30
CA ASP A 17 -0.02 30.09 11.68
C ASP A 17 1.09 30.56 12.66
N ASN A 18 2.26 30.92 12.14
CA ASN A 18 3.40 31.45 12.90
C ASN A 18 3.65 32.95 12.63
N ASP A 19 2.67 33.67 12.09
CA ASP A 19 2.71 35.12 11.84
C ASP A 19 3.86 35.62 10.92
N TYR A 20 4.48 34.73 10.14
CA TYR A 20 5.50 35.09 9.14
C TYR A 20 4.89 35.71 7.87
N CYS A 21 3.63 35.44 7.58
CA CYS A 21 2.90 36.11 6.50
C CYS A 21 1.42 36.30 6.83
N ALA A 22 0.82 37.37 6.29
CA ALA A 22 -0.57 37.72 6.57
C ALA A 22 -1.61 36.81 5.88
N LYS A 23 -1.22 36.06 4.84
CA LYS A 23 -2.12 35.20 4.08
C LYS A 23 -1.39 34.11 3.30
N ASN A 24 -2.12 33.06 2.95
CA ASN A 24 -1.65 31.98 2.11
C ASN A 24 -1.98 32.23 0.62
N PRO A 25 -0.98 32.53 -0.24
CA PRO A 25 -1.21 32.80 -1.67
C PRO A 25 -1.66 31.55 -2.46
N CYS A 26 -1.48 30.35 -1.91
CA CYS A 26 -1.78 29.09 -2.60
C CYS A 26 -3.19 28.55 -2.30
N GLU A 27 -3.92 29.16 -1.36
CA GLU A 27 -5.18 28.64 -0.82
C GLU A 27 -6.24 28.47 -1.91
N ASN A 28 -6.42 29.50 -2.74
CA ASN A 28 -7.49 29.56 -3.75
C ASN A 28 -7.05 29.17 -5.17
N ILE A 29 -5.83 28.68 -5.36
CA ILE A 29 -5.34 28.27 -6.68
C ILE A 29 -6.07 26.99 -7.12
N LYS A 30 -6.93 27.08 -8.12
CA LYS A 30 -7.59 25.93 -8.74
C LYS A 30 -6.71 25.38 -9.85
N LEU A 31 -6.12 24.21 -9.64
CA LEU A 31 -5.41 23.49 -10.69
C LEU A 31 -6.39 22.59 -11.42
N VAL A 32 -6.73 22.95 -12.65
CA VAL A 32 -7.48 22.09 -13.56
C VAL A 32 -6.50 21.06 -14.12
N SER A 33 -6.83 19.78 -13.95
CA SER A 33 -6.10 18.68 -14.55
C SER A 33 -6.52 18.56 -16.01
N ALA A 34 -5.61 18.77 -16.97
CA ALA A 34 -5.86 18.45 -18.38
C ALA A 34 -5.79 16.94 -18.67
N VAL A 35 -5.40 16.13 -17.66
CA VAL A 35 -5.37 14.67 -17.75
C VAL A 35 -6.79 14.17 -17.53
N THR A 36 -7.39 13.57 -18.55
CA THR A 36 -8.57 12.70 -18.43
C THR A 36 -8.23 11.61 -17.44
N GLU A 37 -9.07 11.41 -16.41
CA GLU A 37 -8.87 10.32 -15.45
C GLU A 37 -8.84 9.00 -16.21
N ASP A 38 -7.66 8.43 -16.34
CA ASP A 38 -7.50 7.08 -16.86
C ASP A 38 -8.27 6.18 -15.90
N GLN A 39 -9.38 5.59 -16.36
CA GLN A 39 -10.22 4.78 -15.50
C GLN A 39 -9.38 3.59 -15.04
N LYS A 40 -9.09 3.53 -13.73
CA LYS A 40 -8.40 2.39 -13.15
C LYS A 40 -9.26 1.15 -13.36
N GLN A 41 -8.88 0.32 -14.31
CA GLN A 41 -9.57 -0.92 -14.61
C GLN A 41 -9.22 -1.96 -13.54
N THR A 42 -10.24 -2.49 -12.88
CA THR A 42 -10.11 -3.63 -11.97
C THR A 42 -10.31 -4.92 -12.75
N TYR A 43 -9.74 -6.02 -12.27
CA TYR A 43 -10.03 -7.33 -12.84
C TYR A 43 -11.53 -7.64 -12.75
N THR A 44 -12.08 -8.12 -13.86
CA THR A 44 -13.35 -8.85 -13.85
C THR A 44 -13.19 -10.17 -13.10
N PRO A 45 -14.29 -10.79 -12.61
CA PRO A 45 -14.22 -12.11 -11.98
C PRO A 45 -13.54 -13.17 -12.84
N ARG A 46 -13.75 -13.11 -14.17
CA ARG A 46 -13.12 -14.03 -15.13
C ARG A 46 -11.62 -13.80 -15.23
N GLU A 47 -11.16 -12.55 -15.30
CA GLU A 47 -9.73 -12.24 -15.34
C GLU A 47 -9.04 -12.62 -14.04
N ALA A 48 -9.65 -12.31 -12.89
CA ALA A 48 -9.13 -12.73 -11.59
C ALA A 48 -8.99 -14.26 -11.50
N TYR A 49 -9.99 -15.01 -11.97
CA TYR A 49 -9.92 -16.46 -12.07
C TYR A 49 -8.76 -16.95 -12.95
N LEU A 50 -8.56 -16.33 -14.12
CA LEU A 50 -7.45 -16.68 -15.01
C LEU A 50 -6.08 -16.40 -14.37
N VAL A 51 -5.95 -15.27 -13.66
CA VAL A 51 -4.74 -14.93 -12.90
C VAL A 51 -4.45 -15.97 -11.82
N ILE A 52 -5.45 -16.36 -11.01
CA ILE A 52 -5.29 -17.38 -9.97
C ILE A 52 -4.92 -18.73 -10.60
N ARG A 53 -5.60 -19.12 -11.68
CA ARG A 53 -5.32 -20.38 -12.38
C ARG A 53 -3.89 -20.45 -12.87
N TYR A 54 -3.39 -19.36 -13.48
CA TYR A 54 -2.01 -19.28 -13.92
C TYR A 54 -1.02 -19.26 -12.74
N ALA A 55 -1.32 -18.46 -11.71
CA ALA A 55 -0.49 -18.36 -10.51
C ALA A 55 -0.25 -19.72 -9.85
N ARG A 56 -1.24 -20.62 -9.80
CA ARG A 56 -1.05 -21.99 -9.27
C ARG A 56 0.07 -22.80 -9.95
N THR A 57 0.45 -22.45 -11.17
CA THR A 57 1.52 -23.12 -11.92
C THR A 57 2.86 -22.37 -11.86
N HIS A 58 2.89 -21.18 -11.29
CA HIS A 58 4.05 -20.30 -11.27
C HIS A 58 4.77 -20.36 -9.90
N LYS A 59 6.10 -20.36 -9.91
CA LYS A 59 6.93 -20.42 -8.68
C LYS A 59 6.59 -19.31 -7.66
N ASP A 60 6.31 -18.11 -8.14
CA ASP A 60 5.96 -16.94 -7.32
C ASP A 60 4.44 -16.76 -7.16
N GLY A 61 3.66 -17.75 -7.58
CA GLY A 61 2.21 -17.66 -7.69
C GLY A 61 1.49 -17.52 -6.37
N LEU A 62 2.05 -18.09 -5.29
CA LEU A 62 1.47 -17.96 -3.94
C LEU A 62 1.31 -16.49 -3.55
N GLY A 63 2.31 -15.66 -3.83
CA GLY A 63 2.25 -14.23 -3.53
C GLY A 63 1.14 -13.51 -4.29
N ILE A 64 0.97 -13.83 -5.57
CA ILE A 64 -0.09 -13.27 -6.41
C ILE A 64 -1.47 -13.68 -5.88
N MET A 65 -1.64 -14.96 -5.53
CA MET A 65 -2.90 -15.47 -4.96
C MET A 65 -3.23 -14.76 -3.64
N LEU A 66 -2.26 -14.63 -2.73
CA LEU A 66 -2.46 -13.95 -1.46
C LEU A 66 -2.85 -12.47 -1.64
N MET A 67 -2.19 -11.76 -2.56
CA MET A 67 -2.52 -10.35 -2.85
C MET A 67 -3.93 -10.20 -3.43
N LEU A 68 -4.35 -11.11 -4.32
CA LEU A 68 -5.63 -11.03 -5.00
C LEU A 68 -6.80 -11.50 -4.13
N GLU A 69 -6.60 -12.54 -3.32
CA GLU A 69 -7.66 -13.11 -2.47
C GLU A 69 -7.81 -12.37 -1.13
N TYR A 70 -6.71 -11.92 -0.53
CA TYR A 70 -6.70 -11.30 0.80
C TYR A 70 -6.34 -9.80 0.77
N GLY A 71 -6.16 -9.21 -0.42
CA GLY A 71 -5.93 -7.78 -0.57
C GLY A 71 -4.61 -7.30 0.04
N LEU A 72 -3.59 -8.16 0.10
CA LEU A 72 -2.28 -7.79 0.64
C LEU A 72 -1.60 -6.77 -0.26
N ARG A 73 -1.01 -5.74 0.35
CA ARG A 73 -0.08 -4.87 -0.37
C ARG A 73 1.25 -5.61 -0.56
N LYS A 74 1.97 -5.33 -1.65
CA LYS A 74 3.31 -5.91 -1.91
C LYS A 74 4.23 -5.86 -0.68
N GLY A 75 4.27 -4.72 0.02
CA GLY A 75 5.10 -4.58 1.22
C GLY A 75 4.67 -5.49 2.37
N GLU A 76 3.36 -5.68 2.55
CA GLU A 76 2.78 -6.59 3.56
C GLU A 76 3.12 -8.05 3.21
N LEU A 77 2.93 -8.45 1.94
CA LEU A 77 3.29 -9.78 1.46
C LEU A 77 4.78 -10.10 1.71
N LEU A 78 5.68 -9.18 1.35
CA LEU A 78 7.11 -9.35 1.55
C LEU A 78 7.53 -9.35 3.02
N GLY A 79 6.68 -8.82 3.91
CA GLY A 79 6.91 -8.79 5.35
C GLY A 79 6.37 -10.02 6.08
N LEU A 80 5.61 -10.88 5.40
CA LEU A 80 4.94 -11.99 6.02
C LEU A 80 5.95 -13.04 6.51
N LYS A 81 5.70 -13.56 7.70
CA LYS A 81 6.43 -14.68 8.31
C LYS A 81 5.46 -15.81 8.64
N ILE A 82 6.02 -17.00 8.86
CA ILE A 82 5.24 -18.18 9.28
C ILE A 82 4.50 -17.92 10.60
N GLU A 83 5.12 -17.19 11.54
CA GLU A 83 4.54 -16.83 12.84
C GLU A 83 3.30 -15.93 12.74
N ASP A 84 3.06 -15.31 11.59
CA ASP A 84 1.90 -14.45 11.37
C ASP A 84 0.66 -15.25 10.92
N ILE A 85 0.78 -16.56 10.72
CA ILE A 85 -0.30 -17.44 10.27
C ILE A 85 -0.76 -18.27 11.46
N ASP A 86 -1.92 -17.92 12.01
CA ASP A 86 -2.61 -18.74 12.99
C ASP A 86 -3.40 -19.82 12.25
N PHE A 87 -2.84 -21.02 12.20
CA PHE A 87 -3.46 -22.18 11.55
C PHE A 87 -4.65 -22.74 12.34
N GLU A 88 -4.70 -22.54 13.65
CA GLU A 88 -5.77 -23.05 14.52
C GLU A 88 -7.04 -22.22 14.33
N ASN A 89 -6.90 -20.90 14.41
CA ASN A 89 -8.02 -19.96 14.24
C ASN A 89 -8.22 -19.53 12.78
N GLN A 90 -7.32 -19.93 11.88
CA GLN A 90 -7.34 -19.59 10.46
C GLN A 90 -7.29 -18.08 10.24
N ILE A 91 -6.34 -17.42 10.90
CA ILE A 91 -6.17 -15.97 10.85
C ILE A 91 -4.78 -15.64 10.30
N LEU A 92 -4.74 -14.67 9.38
CA LEU A 92 -3.52 -14.05 8.89
C LEU A 92 -3.33 -12.69 9.56
N HIS A 93 -2.25 -12.55 10.32
CA HIS A 93 -1.90 -11.30 11.01
C HIS A 93 -0.99 -10.44 10.15
N ILE A 94 -1.36 -9.19 9.87
CA ILE A 94 -0.51 -8.25 9.13
C ILE A 94 0.29 -7.40 10.10
N GLU A 95 1.48 -7.88 10.45
CA GLU A 95 2.31 -7.27 11.51
C GLU A 95 3.44 -6.36 11.00
N ARG A 96 3.81 -6.49 9.73
CA ARG A 96 4.93 -5.74 9.17
C ARG A 96 4.79 -5.48 7.68
N SER A 97 5.50 -4.47 7.21
CA SER A 97 5.63 -4.12 5.80
C SER A 97 7.09 -3.85 5.44
N VAL A 98 7.50 -4.35 4.29
CA VAL A 98 8.81 -4.08 3.69
C VAL A 98 8.70 -2.91 2.72
N SER A 99 9.68 -2.02 2.74
CA SER A 99 9.78 -0.88 1.83
C SER A 99 11.22 -0.53 1.50
N ASP A 100 11.44 -0.14 0.25
CA ASP A 100 12.70 0.43 -0.19
C ASP A 100 12.76 1.90 0.22
N VAL A 101 13.81 2.28 0.94
CA VAL A 101 14.01 3.64 1.43
C VAL A 101 15.37 4.13 0.98
N LYS A 102 15.39 5.24 0.26
CA LYS A 102 16.65 5.91 -0.10
C LYS A 102 17.26 6.53 1.15
N ASN A 103 18.46 6.09 1.50
CA ASN A 103 19.24 6.69 2.59
C ASN A 103 19.66 8.12 2.17
N LYS A 104 19.35 9.10 3.02
CA LYS A 104 19.61 10.52 2.73
C LYS A 104 21.11 10.86 2.71
N ASN A 105 21.93 10.11 3.45
CA ASN A 105 23.36 10.38 3.59
C ASN A 105 24.18 9.65 2.53
N SER A 106 23.88 8.36 2.28
CA SER A 106 24.64 7.54 1.33
C SER A 106 24.07 7.54 -0.08
N GLY A 107 22.82 8.01 -0.27
CA GLY A 107 22.12 7.97 -1.54
C GLY A 107 21.70 6.56 -2.02
N LYS A 108 22.09 5.51 -1.30
CA LYS A 108 21.77 4.11 -1.63
C LYS A 108 20.35 3.74 -1.23
N ILE A 109 19.77 2.77 -1.93
CA ILE A 109 18.48 2.18 -1.56
C ILE A 109 18.75 1.13 -0.47
N GLU A 110 18.05 1.25 0.64
CA GLU A 110 18.07 0.30 1.75
C GLU A 110 16.69 -0.30 1.95
N VAL A 111 16.63 -1.61 2.19
CA VAL A 111 15.39 -2.29 2.54
C VAL A 111 15.10 -2.05 4.01
N LYS A 112 13.92 -1.51 4.33
CA LYS A 112 13.45 -1.32 5.70
C LYS A 112 12.19 -2.13 5.96
N ILE A 113 12.25 -2.93 7.02
CA ILE A 113 11.10 -3.61 7.61
C ILE A 113 10.58 -2.70 8.72
N LYS A 114 9.30 -2.37 8.67
CA LYS A 114 8.63 -1.57 9.70
C LYS A 114 7.31 -2.22 10.07
N PRO A 115 6.78 -1.98 11.28
CA PRO A 115 5.36 -2.17 11.51
C PRO A 115 4.59 -1.35 10.46
N PRO A 116 3.39 -1.79 10.06
CA PRO A 116 2.60 -1.04 9.10
C PRO A 116 2.33 0.37 9.66
N LYS A 117 2.12 1.32 8.74
CA LYS A 117 2.41 2.75 8.95
C LYS A 117 1.77 3.35 10.22
N ASN A 118 0.62 2.83 10.68
CA ASN A 118 -0.04 3.17 11.93
C ASN A 118 -0.50 1.88 12.67
N ARG A 119 -0.68 1.91 14.00
CA ARG A 119 -1.24 0.80 14.81
C ARG A 119 -2.57 0.24 14.27
N GLN A 120 -3.39 1.08 13.65
CA GLN A 120 -4.66 0.71 13.00
C GLN A 120 -4.48 -0.10 11.70
N SER A 121 -3.26 -0.20 11.18
CA SER A 121 -2.95 -0.99 9.98
C SER A 121 -2.56 -2.43 10.30
N ASN A 122 -2.28 -2.75 11.58
CA ASN A 122 -2.30 -4.13 12.03
C ASN A 122 -3.74 -4.61 11.90
N ARG A 123 -3.93 -5.68 11.12
CA ARG A 123 -5.24 -6.26 10.87
C ARG A 123 -5.14 -7.76 10.79
N GLU A 124 -6.21 -8.39 11.22
CA GLU A 124 -6.45 -9.82 11.10
C GLU A 124 -7.29 -10.06 9.86
N ILE A 125 -6.86 -11.00 9.02
CA ILE A 125 -7.59 -11.39 7.83
C ILE A 125 -7.98 -12.86 7.99
N PRO A 126 -9.29 -13.17 8.05
CA PRO A 126 -9.74 -14.56 8.07
C PRO A 126 -9.28 -15.30 6.82
N LEU A 127 -8.61 -16.43 7.01
CA LEU A 127 -8.24 -17.35 5.94
C LEU A 127 -9.41 -18.25 5.61
N LYS A 128 -9.60 -18.54 4.32
CA LYS A 128 -10.54 -19.58 3.92
C LYS A 128 -10.04 -20.92 4.45
N LYS A 129 -10.95 -21.77 4.95
CA LYS A 129 -10.63 -23.18 5.22
C LYS A 129 -9.97 -23.77 3.99
N LEU A 130 -8.72 -24.20 4.14
CA LEU A 130 -8.09 -25.12 3.20
C LEU A 130 -8.97 -26.36 3.17
N GLN A 131 -9.80 -26.49 2.13
CA GLN A 131 -10.37 -27.77 1.76
C GLN A 131 -9.22 -28.60 1.20
N LEU A 132 -8.42 -29.17 2.10
CA LEU A 132 -7.51 -30.25 1.76
C LEU A 132 -8.42 -31.43 1.41
N ASN A 133 -8.70 -31.58 0.11
CA ASN A 133 -9.22 -32.82 -0.42
C ASN A 133 -8.07 -33.84 -0.29
N VAL A 134 -8.06 -34.54 0.85
CA VAL A 134 -7.34 -35.81 1.01
C VAL A 134 -8.23 -36.91 0.48
#